data_AF-A0AA41MMA8-F1
#
_entry.id   AF-A0AA41MMA8-F1
#
_cell.length_a   1.000
_cell.length_b   1.000
_cell.length_c   1.000
_cell.angle_alpha   90.00
_cell.angle_beta   90.00
_cell.angle_gamma   90.00
#
_symmetry.space_group_name_H-M   'P 1'
#
loop_
_entity.id
_entity.type
_entity.pdbx_description
1 polymer ?
#
loop_
_entity_poly.entity_id
_entity_poly.type
_entity_poly.pdbx_seq_one_letter_code
_entity_poly.pdbx_strand_id
1 'polypeptide(L)'
;MAGILAWFWNERFWLPHNVTWADLKNTEEATFPQAEDLYLAFPLAFCIFMVRLIFERFVAKPCAIALNIQANGPQIAQPNAILEKVFTAITKHPDEKRLEGLSKQLDWDVRSIQRWFRQRRNQEKPSTLTRFCESM
;
A
#
# COMPACT_ATOMS: atom_id res chain seq x y z
N MET A 1 28.69 21.77 10.80
CA MET A 1 27.55 21.08 11.45
C MET A 1 27.33 21.44 12.92
N ALA A 2 28.35 21.86 13.69
CA ALA A 2 28.18 22.22 15.11
C ALA A 2 27.22 23.42 15.37
N GLY A 3 27.15 24.40 14.47
CA GLY A 3 26.32 25.60 14.67
C GLY A 3 24.80 25.35 14.62
N ILE A 4 24.33 24.38 13.84
CA ILE A 4 22.89 24.09 13.70
C ILE A 4 22.38 23.35 14.95
N LEU A 5 23.15 22.39 15.45
CA LEU A 5 22.83 21.67 16.69
C LEU A 5 22.84 22.62 17.90
N ALA A 6 23.85 23.50 18.01
CA ALA A 6 23.92 24.48 19.09
C ALA A 6 22.76 25.50 19.03
N TRP A 7 22.33 25.89 17.83
CA TRP A 7 21.15 26.74 17.65
C TRP A 7 19.86 25.99 18.02
N PHE A 8 19.71 24.74 17.57
CA PHE A 8 18.51 23.93 17.85
C PHE A 8 18.36 23.60 19.34
N TRP A 9 19.46 23.29 20.04
CA TRP A 9 19.48 22.97 21.47
C TRP A 9 19.57 24.20 22.39
N ASN A 10 19.22 25.38 21.90
CA ASN A 10 19.25 26.60 22.69
C ASN A 10 18.23 26.54 23.84
N GLU A 11 18.72 26.67 25.08
CA GLU A 11 17.95 26.59 26.32
C GLU A 11 16.76 27.54 26.35
N ARG A 12 16.91 28.76 25.81
CA ARG A 12 15.84 29.77 25.83
C ARG A 12 14.62 29.43 24.98
N PHE A 13 14.77 28.51 24.02
CA PHE A 13 13.67 28.09 23.16
C PHE A 13 12.85 26.96 23.80
N TRP A 14 13.51 26.03 24.49
CA TRP A 14 12.88 24.83 25.04
C TRP A 14 12.53 24.92 26.52
N LEU A 15 13.27 25.71 27.30
CA LEU A 15 13.18 25.74 28.76
C LEU A 15 12.60 27.07 29.28
N PRO A 16 11.89 27.05 30.42
CA PRO A 16 11.45 28.28 31.09
C PRO A 16 12.61 29.12 31.60
N HIS A 17 12.33 30.39 31.89
CA HIS A 17 13.31 31.30 32.50
C HIS A 17 13.78 30.71 33.85
N ASN A 18 15.09 30.52 34.01
CA ASN A 18 15.80 29.94 35.18
C ASN A 18 15.99 28.41 35.20
N VAL A 19 15.75 27.68 34.10
CA VAL A 19 16.07 26.25 34.00
C VAL A 19 17.07 26.01 32.87
N THR A 20 18.10 25.21 33.14
CA THR A 20 19.14 24.84 32.16
C THR A 20 19.11 23.34 31.86
N TRP A 21 19.76 22.91 30.77
CA TRP A 21 19.90 21.47 30.49
C TRP A 21 20.72 20.74 31.56
N ALA A 22 21.53 21.45 32.35
CA ALA A 22 22.29 20.88 33.47
C ALA A 22 21.39 20.43 34.62
N ASP A 23 20.29 21.15 34.87
CA ASP A 23 19.34 20.86 35.96
C ASP A 23 18.46 19.63 35.65
N LEU A 24 18.37 19.26 34.36
CA LEU A 24 17.61 18.10 33.88
C LEU A 24 18.45 16.82 33.81
N LYS A 25 19.73 16.86 34.21
CA LYS A 25 20.57 15.66 34.30
C LYS A 25 20.22 14.87 35.56
N ASN A 26 20.26 13.54 35.43
CA ASN A 26 20.01 12.64 36.57
C ASN A 26 20.99 12.93 37.70
N THR A 27 20.44 13.07 38.90
CA THR A 27 21.18 13.25 40.16
C THR A 27 20.87 12.05 41.06
N GLU A 28 21.70 11.77 42.06
CA GLU A 28 21.53 10.63 42.97
C GLU A 28 20.17 10.62 43.70
N GLU A 29 19.54 11.78 43.84
CA GLU A 29 18.24 11.95 44.50
C GLU A 29 17.02 11.89 43.55
N ALA A 30 17.22 12.11 42.24
CA ALA A 30 16.12 12.22 41.28
C ALA A 30 16.49 11.74 39.87
N THR A 31 15.65 10.86 39.32
CA THR A 31 15.76 10.35 37.94
C THR A 31 14.78 11.10 37.04
N PHE A 32 15.30 11.79 36.04
CA PHE A 32 14.55 12.48 34.99
C PHE A 32 14.56 11.66 33.68
N PRO A 33 13.50 11.73 32.87
CA PRO A 33 13.48 11.08 31.56
C PRO A 33 14.49 11.76 30.63
N GLN A 34 15.41 10.98 30.07
CA GLN A 34 16.45 11.51 29.19
C GLN A 34 16.07 11.36 27.72
N ALA A 35 16.67 12.20 26.86
CA ALA A 35 16.55 12.04 25.42
C ALA A 35 17.10 10.67 24.95
N GLU A 36 18.02 10.09 25.72
CA GLU A 36 18.58 8.75 25.47
C GLU A 36 17.52 7.65 25.57
N ASP A 37 16.52 7.81 26.44
CA ASP A 37 15.41 6.84 26.57
C ASP A 37 14.56 6.79 25.30
N LEU A 38 14.54 7.88 24.51
CA LEU A 38 13.87 7.91 23.22
C LEU A 38 14.58 7.03 22.18
N TYR A 39 15.87 6.74 22.36
CA TYR A 39 16.56 5.80 21.47
C TYR A 39 15.99 4.39 21.56
N LEU A 40 15.43 3.99 22.70
CA LEU A 40 14.75 2.71 22.85
C LEU A 40 13.40 2.66 22.10
N ALA A 41 12.79 3.81 21.82
CA ALA A 41 11.54 3.87 21.06
C ALA A 41 11.74 3.47 19.59
N PHE A 42 12.90 3.77 18.99
CA PHE A 42 13.20 3.41 17.61
C PHE A 42 13.26 1.89 17.34
N PRO A 43 14.07 1.08 18.06
CA PRO A 43 14.08 -0.37 17.86
C PRO A 43 12.73 -0.98 18.23
N LEU A 44 12.03 -0.44 19.24
CA LEU A 44 10.70 -0.93 19.60
C LEU A 44 9.67 -0.67 18.47
N ALA A 45 9.67 0.52 17.86
CA ALA A 45 8.83 0.82 16.72
C ALA A 45 9.15 -0.08 15.51
N PHE A 46 10.44 -0.32 15.26
CA PHE A 46 10.88 -1.25 14.22
C PHE A 46 10.42 -2.69 14.49
N CYS A 47 10.52 -3.16 15.73
CA CYS A 47 10.03 -4.47 16.15
C CYS A 47 8.52 -4.60 15.93
N ILE A 48 7.72 -3.59 16.35
CA ILE A 48 6.27 -3.59 16.13
C ILE A 48 5.95 -3.63 14.63
N PHE A 49 6.67 -2.85 13.82
CA PHE A 49 6.48 -2.84 12.36
C PHE A 49 6.83 -4.20 11.74
N MET A 50 7.93 -4.82 12.15
CA MET A 50 8.31 -6.16 11.70
C MET A 50 7.30 -7.22 12.10
N VAL A 51 6.82 -7.19 13.35
CA VAL A 51 5.74 -8.09 13.82
C VAL A 51 4.49 -7.92 12.97
N ARG A 52 4.10 -6.67 12.65
CA ARG A 52 2.96 -6.40 11.77
C ARG A 52 3.15 -7.01 10.38
N LEU A 53 4.31 -6.80 9.76
CA LEU A 53 4.61 -7.36 8.43
C LEU A 53 4.61 -8.89 8.43
N ILE A 54 5.18 -9.50 9.47
CA ILE A 54 5.20 -10.95 9.64
C ILE A 54 3.77 -11.46 9.82
N PHE A 55 2.95 -10.83 10.67
CA PHE A 55 1.56 -11.23 10.87
C PHE A 55 0.74 -11.14 9.58
N GLU A 56 0.88 -10.06 8.82
CA GLU A 56 0.19 -9.92 7.53
C GLU A 56 0.65 -11.00 6.52
N ARG A 57 1.96 -11.30 6.48
CA ARG A 57 2.50 -12.27 5.53
C ARG A 57 2.21 -13.73 5.93
N PHE A 58 2.27 -14.06 7.21
CA PHE A 58 2.21 -15.43 7.73
C PHE A 58 0.88 -15.82 8.34
N VAL A 59 0.00 -14.86 8.67
CA VAL A 59 -1.34 -15.14 9.18
C VAL A 59 -2.38 -14.69 8.16
N ALA A 60 -2.37 -13.43 7.75
CA ALA A 60 -3.42 -12.91 6.87
C ALA A 60 -3.45 -13.61 5.49
N LYS A 61 -2.29 -13.86 4.87
CA LYS A 61 -2.21 -14.59 3.59
C LYS A 61 -2.68 -16.05 3.67
N PRO A 62 -2.16 -16.91 4.56
CA PRO A 62 -2.65 -18.29 4.64
C PRO A 62 -4.08 -18.37 5.17
N CYS A 63 -4.53 -17.47 6.05
CA CYS A 63 -5.94 -17.38 6.41
C CYS A 63 -6.82 -17.03 5.21
N ALA A 64 -6.40 -16.11 4.34
CA ALA A 64 -7.15 -15.77 3.13
C ALA A 64 -7.23 -16.94 2.13
N ILE A 65 -6.17 -17.74 2.01
CA ILE A 65 -6.15 -18.98 1.22
C ILE A 65 -7.06 -20.05 1.86
N ALA A 66 -6.95 -20.26 3.18
CA ALA A 66 -7.75 -21.23 3.93
C ALA A 66 -9.26 -20.91 3.89
N LEU A 67 -9.62 -19.62 3.91
CA LEU A 67 -10.99 -19.14 3.76
C LEU A 67 -11.49 -19.17 2.30
N ASN A 68 -10.69 -19.67 1.36
CA ASN A 68 -11.02 -19.80 -0.05
C ASN A 68 -11.50 -18.45 -0.66
N ILE A 69 -10.95 -17.34 -0.17
CA ILE A 69 -11.25 -15.99 -0.67
C ILE A 69 -10.54 -15.87 -2.01
N GLN A 70 -11.22 -16.35 -3.06
CA GLN A 70 -10.88 -16.29 -4.49
C GLN A 70 -9.40 -15.92 -4.76
N ALA A 71 -8.49 -16.86 -4.45
CA ALA A 71 -7.10 -16.78 -4.88
C ALA A 71 -6.96 -16.83 -6.42
N ASN A 72 -8.02 -17.29 -7.09
CA ASN A 72 -8.20 -17.08 -8.51
C ASN A 72 -8.56 -15.61 -8.71
N GLY A 73 -7.54 -14.78 -8.96
CA GLY A 73 -7.74 -13.41 -9.43
C GLY A 73 -8.71 -13.36 -10.61
N PRO A 74 -9.22 -12.17 -10.96
CA PRO A 74 -10.19 -12.03 -12.05
C PRO A 74 -9.69 -12.77 -13.28
N GLN A 75 -10.50 -13.71 -13.78
CA GLN A 75 -10.14 -14.61 -14.86
C GLN A 75 -9.46 -13.82 -15.99
N ILE A 76 -8.25 -14.21 -16.38
CA ILE A 76 -7.49 -13.48 -17.40
C ILE A 76 -8.19 -13.65 -18.77
N ALA A 77 -8.39 -12.53 -19.44
CA ALA A 77 -9.02 -12.45 -20.74
C ALA A 77 -7.98 -12.91 -21.76
N GLN A 78 -8.43 -13.62 -22.81
CA GLN A 78 -7.49 -14.16 -23.79
C GLN A 78 -6.60 -13.05 -24.37
N PRO A 79 -5.28 -13.25 -24.51
CA PRO A 79 -4.39 -12.22 -25.00
C PRO A 79 -4.70 -11.90 -26.46
N ASN A 80 -5.29 -10.73 -26.71
CA ASN A 80 -5.59 -10.25 -28.07
C ASN A 80 -5.16 -8.79 -28.20
N ALA A 81 -4.08 -8.56 -28.94
CA ALA A 81 -3.47 -7.25 -29.10
C ALA A 81 -4.41 -6.21 -29.76
N ILE A 82 -5.34 -6.65 -30.62
CA ILE A 82 -6.30 -5.75 -31.27
C ILE A 82 -7.34 -5.28 -30.26
N LEU A 83 -7.93 -6.21 -29.49
CA LEU A 83 -8.91 -5.87 -28.46
C LEU A 83 -8.28 -5.01 -27.35
N GLU A 84 -7.04 -5.30 -26.95
CA GLU A 84 -6.31 -4.54 -25.94
C GLU A 84 -6.02 -3.11 -26.40
N LYS A 85 -5.64 -2.91 -27.67
CA LYS A 85 -5.48 -1.57 -28.27
C LYS A 85 -6.80 -0.80 -28.28
N VAL A 86 -7.90 -1.44 -28.66
CA VAL A 86 -9.22 -0.79 -28.63
C VAL A 86 -9.63 -0.42 -27.21
N PHE A 87 -9.39 -1.32 -26.25
CA PHE A 87 -9.74 -1.12 -24.85
C PHE A 87 -8.98 0.05 -24.21
N THR A 88 -7.68 0.15 -24.49
CA THR A 88 -6.79 1.17 -23.90
C THR A 88 -6.84 2.50 -24.63
N ALA A 89 -6.87 2.51 -25.97
CA ALA A 89 -6.75 3.72 -26.77
C ALA A 89 -8.09 4.32 -27.24
N ILE A 90 -9.17 3.54 -27.27
CA ILE A 90 -10.45 4.00 -27.87
C ILE A 90 -11.58 4.02 -26.85
N THR A 91 -11.99 2.86 -26.33
CA THR A 91 -13.13 2.77 -25.41
C THR A 91 -13.13 1.49 -24.59
N LYS A 92 -13.53 1.62 -23.32
CA LYS A 92 -13.80 0.48 -22.43
C LYS A 92 -15.17 -0.16 -22.67
N HIS A 93 -16.08 0.55 -23.34
CA HIS A 93 -17.46 0.14 -23.63
C HIS A 93 -17.75 0.36 -25.12
N PRO A 94 -17.43 -0.62 -26.00
CA PRO A 94 -17.70 -0.51 -27.42
C PRO A 94 -19.20 -0.64 -27.75
N ASP A 95 -19.68 0.22 -28.65
CA ASP A 95 -21.03 0.14 -29.23
C ASP A 95 -21.18 -1.04 -30.20
N GLU A 96 -22.42 -1.42 -30.50
CA GLU A 96 -22.76 -2.57 -31.35
C GLU A 96 -22.11 -2.51 -32.75
N LYS A 97 -22.15 -1.35 -33.41
CA LYS A 97 -21.49 -1.12 -34.71
C LYS A 97 -19.99 -1.40 -34.68
N ARG A 98 -19.33 -1.08 -33.56
CA ARG A 98 -17.89 -1.30 -33.38
C ARG A 98 -17.59 -2.77 -33.07
N LEU A 99 -18.47 -3.43 -32.31
CA LEU A 99 -18.37 -4.87 -32.07
C LEU A 99 -18.47 -5.68 -33.37
N GLU A 100 -19.37 -5.30 -34.28
CA GLU A 100 -19.47 -5.92 -35.61
C GLU A 100 -18.20 -5.72 -36.45
N GLY A 101 -17.63 -4.51 -36.43
CA GLY A 101 -16.35 -4.23 -37.10
C GLY A 101 -15.21 -5.09 -36.56
N LEU A 102 -15.14 -5.24 -35.23
CA LEU A 102 -14.16 -6.09 -34.56
C LEU A 102 -14.39 -7.58 -34.82
N SER A 103 -15.65 -8.00 -34.87
CA SER A 103 -16.05 -9.37 -35.21
C SER A 103 -15.53 -9.75 -36.59
N LYS A 104 -15.69 -8.87 -37.59
CA LYS A 104 -15.18 -9.08 -38.95
C LYS A 104 -13.66 -9.05 -39.05
N GLN A 105 -12.97 -8.26 -38.21
CA GLN A 105 -11.51 -8.16 -38.24
C GLN A 105 -10.81 -9.35 -37.57
N LEU A 106 -11.45 -9.91 -36.54
CA LEU A 106 -10.88 -10.97 -35.70
C LEU A 106 -11.46 -12.36 -35.99
N ASP A 107 -12.48 -12.45 -36.85
CA ASP A 107 -13.32 -13.64 -37.04
C ASP A 107 -13.87 -14.22 -35.73
N TRP A 108 -14.25 -13.33 -34.81
CA TRP A 108 -14.81 -13.67 -33.51
C TRP A 108 -16.30 -13.38 -33.45
N ASP A 109 -17.06 -14.22 -32.76
CA ASP A 109 -18.45 -13.92 -32.45
C ASP A 109 -18.57 -12.67 -31.57
N VAL A 110 -19.60 -11.85 -31.82
CA VAL A 110 -19.88 -10.62 -31.07
C VAL A 110 -20.01 -10.89 -29.57
N ARG A 111 -20.61 -12.01 -29.16
CA ARG A 111 -20.76 -12.38 -27.75
C ARG A 111 -19.41 -12.73 -27.11
N SER A 112 -18.49 -13.34 -27.86
CA SER A 112 -17.14 -13.64 -27.39
C SER A 112 -16.35 -12.35 -27.13
N ILE A 113 -16.48 -11.36 -28.03
CA ILE A 113 -15.88 -10.03 -27.86
C ILE A 113 -16.49 -9.32 -26.64
N GLN A 114 -17.81 -9.31 -26.49
CA GLN A 114 -18.48 -8.73 -25.32
C GLN A 114 -18.04 -9.37 -24.00
N ARG A 115 -17.93 -10.70 -23.97
CA ARG A 115 -17.41 -11.45 -22.80
C ARG A 115 -15.98 -11.03 -22.49
N TRP A 116 -15.13 -10.90 -23.50
CA TRP A 116 -13.76 -10.45 -23.35
C TRP A 116 -13.68 -9.06 -22.71
N PHE A 117 -14.45 -8.09 -23.23
CA PHE A 117 -14.48 -6.73 -22.66
C PHE A 117 -14.99 -6.72 -21.21
N ARG A 118 -16.00 -7.54 -20.89
CA ARG A 118 -16.49 -7.69 -19.51
C ARG A 118 -15.40 -8.25 -18.59
N GLN A 119 -14.69 -9.28 -19.05
CA GLN A 119 -13.63 -9.95 -18.31
C GLN A 119 -12.42 -9.03 -18.09
N ARG A 120 -12.02 -8.27 -19.13
CA ARG A 120 -10.93 -7.29 -19.08
C ARG A 120 -11.21 -6.12 -18.13
N ARG A 121 -12.45 -5.62 -18.08
CA ARG A 121 -12.89 -4.62 -17.08
C ARG A 121 -12.87 -5.18 -15.66
N ASN A 122 -13.20 -6.45 -15.48
CA ASN A 122 -13.12 -7.09 -14.16
C ASN A 122 -11.67 -7.33 -13.71
N GLN A 123 -10.69 -7.41 -14.62
CA GLN A 123 -9.26 -7.44 -14.25
C GLN A 123 -8.71 -6.10 -13.78
N GLU A 124 -9.27 -4.98 -14.22
CA GLU A 124 -8.86 -3.67 -13.69
C GLU A 124 -9.30 -3.47 -12.23
N LYS A 125 -10.23 -4.30 -11.72
CA LYS A 125 -10.65 -4.22 -10.32
C LYS A 125 -9.57 -4.86 -9.44
N PRO A 126 -9.09 -4.16 -8.40
CA PRO A 126 -8.13 -4.76 -7.46
C PRO A 126 -8.75 -6.01 -6.85
N SER A 127 -7.94 -7.07 -6.75
CA SER A 127 -8.41 -8.35 -6.22
C SER A 127 -8.94 -8.20 -4.79
N THR A 128 -9.90 -9.04 -4.41
CA THR A 128 -10.40 -9.08 -3.03
C THR A 128 -9.29 -9.35 -2.03
N LEU A 129 -8.27 -10.12 -2.41
CA LEU A 129 -7.06 -10.35 -1.60
C LEU A 129 -6.23 -9.08 -1.41
N THR A 130 -6.04 -8.28 -2.46
CA THR A 130 -5.36 -6.97 -2.37
C THR A 130 -6.12 -6.06 -1.42
N ARG A 131 -7.45 -5.95 -1.60
CA ARG A 131 -8.30 -5.15 -0.71
C ARG A 131 -8.26 -5.63 0.74
N PHE A 132 -8.25 -6.94 0.96
CA PHE A 132 -8.21 -7.52 2.30
C PHE A 132 -6.89 -7.24 3.02
N CYS A 133 -5.76 -7.37 2.32
CA CYS A 133 -4.45 -7.03 2.88
C CYS A 133 -4.28 -5.52 3.10
N GLU A 134 -4.93 -4.67 2.30
CA GLU A 134 -4.94 -3.22 2.54
C GLU A 134 -5.77 -2.81 3.77
N SER A 135 -6.75 -3.63 4.16
CA SER A 135 -7.67 -3.35 5.27
C SER A 135 -7.24 -3.94 6.63
N MET A 136 -6.18 -4.75 6.68
CA MET A 136 -5.57 -5.28 7.91
C MET A 136 -4.20 -4.63 8.16
#